data_AF-A0A392Q3B8-F1
#
_entry.id   AF-A0A392Q3B8-F1
#
_cell.length_a   1.000
_cell.length_b   1.000
_cell.length_c   1.000
_cell.angle_alpha   90.00
_cell.angle_beta   90.00
_cell.angle_gamma   90.00
#
_symmetry.space_group_name_H-M   'P 1'
#
loop_
_entity.id
_entity.type
_entity.pdbx_description
1 polymer ?
#
loop_
_entity_poly.entity_id
_entity_poly.type
_entity_poly.pdbx_seq_one_letter_code
_entity_poly.pdbx_strand_id
1 'polypeptide(L)'
;MLQQKFSVRRVMDPVDEFVFTKVWKCGAPSKVCAFSWQLLLNRIQTKDNLCFVVIIPPNLASSFALLVGCGKDKRGKECLALIWNSLMWSIWKVRNDIVFNNKEVVIDDLVDQVKTQAWKWFIGRMAKSPCLLYEWKWNPIDCFQR
;
A
#
# COMPACT_ATOMS: atom_id res chain seq x y z
N MET A 1 -4.10 16.33 43.97
CA MET A 1 -4.58 16.71 42.63
C MET A 1 -3.70 16.07 41.57
N LEU A 2 -4.26 15.11 40.85
CA LEU A 2 -3.96 14.69 39.47
C LEU A 2 -2.51 14.44 39.03
N GLN A 3 -2.05 13.19 39.16
CA GLN A 3 -1.26 12.56 38.10
C GLN A 3 -2.03 11.36 37.54
N GLN A 4 -3.05 11.65 36.73
CA GLN A 4 -3.64 10.64 35.88
C GLN A 4 -2.73 10.52 34.64
N LYS A 5 -1.76 9.61 34.70
CA LYS A 5 -1.05 9.13 33.51
C LYS A 5 -2.12 8.59 32.55
N PHE A 6 -2.44 9.37 31.52
CA PHE A 6 -3.25 8.93 30.39
C PHE A 6 -2.46 7.88 29.60
N SER A 7 -2.33 6.67 30.15
CA SER A 7 -2.06 5.49 29.35
C SER A 7 -3.38 5.00 28.77
N VAL A 8 -3.97 5.80 27.87
CA VAL A 8 -4.95 5.25 26.94
C VAL A 8 -4.13 4.42 25.97
N ARG A 9 -3.90 3.16 26.33
CA ARG A 9 -3.67 2.12 25.33
C ARG A 9 -4.91 2.18 24.45
N ARG A 10 -4.84 2.92 23.33
CA ARG A 10 -5.91 2.93 22.33
C ARG A 10 -6.19 1.45 22.06
N VAL A 11 -7.37 0.98 22.43
CA VAL A 11 -7.86 -0.31 21.96
C VAL A 11 -7.84 -0.17 20.45
N MET A 12 -6.92 -0.90 19.81
CA MET A 12 -6.79 -0.86 18.37
C MET A 12 -8.06 -1.46 17.81
N ASP A 13 -8.69 -0.76 16.87
CA ASP A 13 -9.85 -1.30 16.19
C ASP A 13 -9.45 -2.61 15.48
N PRO A 14 -10.31 -3.64 15.43
CA PRO A 14 -10.02 -4.88 14.72
C PRO A 14 -9.55 -4.67 13.27
N VAL A 15 -10.03 -3.62 12.60
CA VAL A 15 -9.59 -3.22 11.26
C VAL A 15 -8.15 -2.75 11.28
N ASP A 16 -7.77 -1.92 12.26
CA ASP A 16 -6.40 -1.42 12.40
C ASP A 16 -5.43 -2.57 12.67
N GLU A 17 -5.79 -3.53 13.53
CA GLU A 17 -4.97 -4.71 13.79
C GLU A 17 -4.78 -5.57 12.54
N PHE A 18 -5.85 -5.79 11.78
CA PHE A 18 -5.78 -6.50 10.52
C PHE A 18 -4.86 -5.79 9.51
N VAL A 19 -5.04 -4.48 9.33
CA VAL A 19 -4.24 -3.67 8.41
C VAL A 19 -2.77 -3.74 8.78
N PHE A 20 -2.45 -3.50 10.04
CA PHE A 20 -1.09 -3.45 10.53
C PHE A 20 -0.39 -4.80 10.45
N THR A 21 -1.07 -5.91 10.75
CA THR A 21 -0.46 -7.23 10.60
C THR A 21 -0.19 -7.62 9.16
N LYS A 22 -0.94 -7.09 8.19
CA LYS A 22 -0.80 -7.41 6.76
C LYS A 22 0.15 -6.49 6.02
N VAL A 23 0.23 -5.20 6.38
CA VAL A 23 1.09 -4.24 5.69
C VAL A 23 2.56 -4.66 5.74
N TRP A 24 3.01 -5.22 6.86
CA TRP A 24 4.39 -5.67 7.06
C TRP A 24 4.71 -7.04 6.45
N LYS A 25 3.69 -7.85 6.17
CA LYS A 25 3.84 -9.22 5.64
C LYS A 25 3.89 -9.28 4.11
N CYS A 26 3.66 -8.16 3.43
CA CYS A 26 3.74 -8.13 1.97
C CYS A 26 5.20 -8.02 1.51
N GLY A 27 5.52 -8.55 0.32
CA GLY A 27 6.86 -8.50 -0.27
C GLY A 27 7.36 -7.11 -0.70
N ALA A 28 6.74 -6.03 -0.23
CA ALA A 28 7.16 -4.67 -0.54
C ALA A 28 8.45 -4.31 0.24
N PRO A 29 9.25 -3.33 -0.22
CA PRO A 29 10.46 -2.91 0.49
C PRO A 29 10.12 -2.38 1.89
N SER A 30 10.98 -2.62 2.88
CA SER A 30 10.75 -2.16 4.27
C SER A 30 10.47 -0.65 4.36
N LYS A 31 11.18 0.18 3.58
CA LYS A 31 10.91 1.63 3.49
C LYS A 31 9.50 1.97 3.01
N VAL A 32 8.95 1.14 2.11
CA VAL A 32 7.59 1.33 1.57
C VAL A 32 6.57 0.89 2.61
N CYS A 33 6.78 -0.25 3.29
CA CYS A 33 5.91 -0.69 4.36
C CYS A 33 5.87 0.34 5.51
N ALA A 34 7.02 0.93 5.86
CA ALA A 34 7.13 2.00 6.84
C ALA A 34 6.41 3.28 6.39
N PHE A 35 6.54 3.66 5.12
CA PHE A 35 5.80 4.76 4.52
C PHE A 35 4.27 4.51 4.61
N SER A 36 3.80 3.33 4.21
CA SER A 36 2.39 2.94 4.28
C SER A 36 1.86 2.95 5.71
N TRP A 37 2.65 2.49 6.68
CA TRP A 37 2.35 2.59 8.10
C TRP A 37 2.18 4.05 8.56
N GLN A 38 3.12 4.92 8.19
CA GLN A 38 3.04 6.35 8.52
C GLN A 38 1.82 7.02 7.86
N LEU A 39 1.51 6.62 6.62
CA LEU A 39 0.35 7.08 5.87
C LEU A 39 -0.96 6.68 6.58
N LEU A 40 -1.08 5.42 7.00
CA LEU A 40 -2.23 4.89 7.74
C LEU A 40 -2.43 5.59 9.10
N LEU A 41 -1.34 5.94 9.78
CA LEU A 41 -1.39 6.72 11.02
C LEU A 41 -1.67 8.22 10.80
N ASN A 42 -1.87 8.66 9.56
CA ASN A 42 -2.03 10.08 9.21
C ASN A 42 -0.85 10.95 9.67
N ARG A 43 0.36 10.39 9.77
CA ARG A 43 1.55 11.06 10.34
C ARG A 43 2.47 11.68 9.29
N ILE A 44 2.04 11.73 8.03
CA ILE A 44 2.81 12.38 6.98
C ILE A 44 2.38 13.85 6.95
N GLN A 45 3.33 14.77 7.17
CA GLN A 45 3.11 16.24 7.21
C GLN A 45 2.33 16.77 6.02
N THR A 46 2.39 16.09 4.88
CA THR A 46 1.65 16.48 3.68
C THR A 46 0.17 16.14 3.74
N LYS A 47 -0.37 15.43 4.76
CA LYS A 47 -1.81 15.10 4.86
C LYS A 47 -2.70 16.36 4.92
N ASP A 48 -2.26 17.39 5.63
CA ASP A 48 -3.00 18.66 5.70
C ASP A 48 -2.96 19.44 4.37
N ASN A 49 -1.89 19.27 3.57
CA ASN A 49 -1.82 19.70 2.17
C ASN A 49 -2.43 18.67 1.18
N LEU A 50 -2.90 17.52 1.67
CA LEU A 50 -3.48 16.39 0.90
C LEU A 50 -4.99 16.48 0.80
N CYS A 51 -5.61 17.31 1.65
CA CYS A 51 -7.06 17.51 1.73
C CYS A 51 -7.68 18.00 0.40
N PHE A 52 -6.86 18.46 -0.55
CA PHE A 52 -7.35 19.05 -1.80
C PHE A 52 -7.48 18.10 -3.01
N VAL A 53 -7.23 16.78 -2.88
CA VAL A 53 -7.39 15.85 -4.02
C VAL A 53 -8.14 14.58 -3.64
N VAL A 54 -9.32 14.44 -4.26
CA VAL A 54 -10.38 13.40 -4.22
C VAL A 54 -9.94 11.93 -4.35
N ILE A 55 -8.64 11.61 -4.40
CA ILE A 55 -8.13 10.27 -4.75
C ILE A 55 -7.86 9.38 -3.53
N ILE A 56 -7.82 9.93 -2.31
CA ILE A 56 -7.55 9.15 -1.10
C ILE A 56 -8.85 8.95 -0.33
N PRO A 57 -9.33 7.70 -0.14
CA PRO A 57 -10.51 7.42 0.67
C PRO A 57 -10.36 8.04 2.06
N PRO A 58 -11.42 8.64 2.62
CA PRO A 58 -11.36 9.30 3.92
C PRO A 58 -10.83 8.36 5.03
N ASN A 59 -11.00 7.05 4.83
CA ASN A 59 -10.40 6.01 5.64
C ASN A 59 -9.49 5.08 4.82
N LEU A 60 -8.19 5.41 4.79
CA LEU A 60 -7.14 4.60 4.17
C LEU A 60 -7.07 3.18 4.73
N ALA A 61 -7.31 3.01 6.04
CA ALA A 61 -7.33 1.70 6.69
C ALA A 61 -8.50 0.86 6.18
N SER A 62 -9.69 1.45 6.02
CA SER A 62 -10.83 0.77 5.40
C SER A 62 -10.58 0.43 3.93
N SER A 63 -9.93 1.30 3.16
CA SER A 63 -9.57 1.01 1.76
C SER A 63 -8.61 -0.17 1.67
N PHE A 64 -7.57 -0.19 2.51
CA PHE A 64 -6.66 -1.33 2.61
C PHE A 64 -7.40 -2.60 3.01
N ALA A 65 -8.21 -2.52 4.07
CA ALA A 65 -8.95 -3.67 4.60
C ALA A 65 -9.96 -4.22 3.58
N LEU A 66 -10.61 -3.37 2.79
CA LEU A 66 -11.53 -3.79 1.74
C LEU A 66 -10.78 -4.49 0.61
N LEU A 67 -9.71 -3.90 0.08
CA LEU A 67 -8.95 -4.51 -1.01
C LEU A 67 -8.30 -5.82 -0.58
N VAL A 68 -7.61 -5.83 0.56
CA VAL A 68 -6.92 -7.03 1.07
C VAL A 68 -7.92 -8.06 1.59
N GLY A 69 -9.07 -7.62 2.12
CA GLY A 69 -10.15 -8.48 2.59
C GLY A 69 -10.76 -9.36 1.49
N CYS A 70 -10.76 -8.90 0.24
CA CYS A 70 -11.21 -9.68 -0.92
C CYS A 70 -10.34 -10.91 -1.24
N GLY A 71 -9.13 -11.01 -0.67
CA GLY A 71 -8.27 -12.17 -0.86
C GLY A 71 -8.86 -13.43 -0.23
N LYS A 72 -9.11 -14.48 -1.02
CA LYS A 72 -9.69 -15.74 -0.56
C LYS A 72 -8.75 -16.51 0.38
N ASP A 73 -7.46 -16.51 0.08
CA ASP A 73 -6.43 -17.28 0.77
C ASP A 73 -5.28 -16.39 1.27
N LYS A 74 -4.33 -16.97 2.01
CA LYS A 74 -3.18 -16.22 2.56
C LYS A 74 -2.37 -15.55 1.43
N ARG A 75 -2.11 -16.24 0.32
CA ARG A 75 -1.29 -15.70 -0.78
C ARG A 75 -2.03 -14.61 -1.54
N GLY A 76 -3.33 -14.78 -1.78
CA GLY A 76 -4.17 -13.73 -2.38
C GLY A 76 -4.16 -12.44 -1.56
N LYS A 77 -4.26 -12.53 -0.23
CA LYS A 77 -4.15 -11.35 0.67
C LYS A 77 -2.78 -10.68 0.58
N GLU A 78 -1.70 -11.45 0.50
CA GLU A 78 -0.34 -10.92 0.34
C GLU A 78 -0.14 -10.24 -1.01
N CYS A 79 -0.69 -10.81 -2.09
CA CYS A 79 -0.70 -10.21 -3.43
C CYS A 79 -1.42 -8.87 -3.46
N LEU A 80 -2.65 -8.82 -2.93
CA LEU A 80 -3.45 -7.59 -2.88
C LEU A 80 -2.79 -6.52 -1.99
N ALA A 81 -2.18 -6.93 -0.88
CA ALA A 81 -1.40 -6.01 -0.04
C ALA A 81 -0.17 -5.47 -0.78
N LEU A 82 0.53 -6.29 -1.58
CA LEU A 82 1.67 -5.86 -2.40
C LEU A 82 1.25 -4.82 -3.46
N ILE A 83 0.13 -5.07 -4.15
CA ILE A 83 -0.43 -4.17 -5.16
C ILE A 83 -0.84 -2.85 -4.51
N TRP A 84 -1.53 -2.88 -3.37
CA TRP A 84 -1.92 -1.67 -2.64
C TRP A 84 -0.72 -0.82 -2.22
N ASN A 85 0.32 -1.46 -1.66
CA ASN A 85 1.55 -0.75 -1.28
C ASN A 85 2.25 -0.16 -2.51
N SER A 86 2.19 -0.85 -3.65
CA SER A 86 2.76 -0.35 -4.91
C SER A 86 2.01 0.88 -5.41
N LEU A 87 0.68 0.88 -5.30
CA LEU A 87 -0.17 2.02 -5.64
C LEU A 87 0.15 3.23 -4.77
N MET A 88 0.12 3.08 -3.44
CA MET A 88 0.37 4.18 -2.50
C MET A 88 1.76 4.80 -2.70
N TRP A 89 2.79 3.97 -2.89
CA TRP A 89 4.14 4.45 -3.15
C TRP A 89 4.23 5.23 -4.47
N SER A 90 3.56 4.75 -5.52
CA SER A 90 3.60 5.40 -6.83
C SER A 90 2.85 6.73 -6.82
N ILE A 91 1.67 6.79 -6.18
CA ILE A 91 0.94 8.04 -5.96
C ILE A 91 1.81 9.05 -5.21
N TRP A 92 2.48 8.62 -4.14
CA TRP A 92 3.36 9.52 -3.38
C TRP A 92 4.51 10.07 -4.22
N LYS A 93 5.21 9.22 -4.99
CA LYS A 93 6.29 9.66 -5.90
C LYS A 93 5.78 10.65 -6.94
N VAL A 94 4.67 10.31 -7.61
CA VAL A 94 4.08 11.14 -8.65
C VAL A 94 3.68 12.51 -8.10
N ARG A 95 3.08 12.56 -6.91
CA ARG A 95 2.75 13.83 -6.26
C ARG A 95 3.99 14.68 -5.96
N ASN A 96 5.05 14.07 -5.43
CA ASN A 96 6.30 14.79 -5.20
C ASN A 96 6.89 15.31 -6.51
N ASP A 97 6.81 14.54 -7.59
CA ASP A 97 7.27 14.95 -8.90
C ASP A 97 6.43 16.09 -9.49
N ILE A 98 5.11 16.11 -9.29
CA ILE A 98 4.28 17.26 -9.68
C ILE A 98 4.68 18.50 -8.88
N VAL A 99 4.81 18.39 -7.55
CA VAL A 99 5.05 19.55 -6.66
C VAL A 99 6.45 20.13 -6.83
N PHE A 100 7.48 19.28 -6.90
CA PHE A 100 8.87 19.72 -6.89
C PHE A 100 9.49 19.82 -8.29
N ASN A 101 8.99 19.04 -9.25
CA ASN A 101 9.56 18.95 -10.60
C ASN A 101 8.59 19.41 -11.70
N ASN A 102 7.37 19.85 -11.35
CA ASN A 102 6.32 20.31 -12.27
C ASN A 102 6.07 19.34 -13.45
N LYS A 103 6.15 18.03 -13.19
CA LYS A 103 5.89 17.00 -14.21
C LYS A 103 4.41 16.82 -14.44
N GLU A 104 4.02 16.69 -15.70
CA GLU A 104 2.70 16.20 -16.08
C GLU A 104 2.61 14.68 -15.93
N VAL A 105 1.41 14.19 -15.64
CA VAL A 105 1.18 12.78 -15.31
C VAL A 105 0.08 12.23 -16.20
N VAL A 106 0.42 11.18 -16.95
CA VAL A 106 -0.54 10.37 -17.67
C VAL A 106 -0.96 9.20 -16.78
N ILE A 107 -2.27 9.02 -16.60
CA ILE A 107 -2.81 8.00 -15.68
C ILE A 107 -2.41 6.59 -16.13
N ASP A 108 -2.41 6.33 -17.44
CA ASP A 108 -2.03 5.03 -17.99
C ASP A 108 -0.58 4.65 -17.64
N ASP A 109 0.33 5.61 -17.71
CA ASP A 109 1.73 5.42 -17.31
C ASP A 109 1.86 5.12 -15.81
N LEU A 110 1.05 5.78 -14.98
CA LEU A 110 0.99 5.48 -13.55
C LEU A 110 0.49 4.05 -13.30
N VAL A 111 -0.58 3.63 -13.99
CA VAL A 111 -1.12 2.28 -13.86
C VAL A 111 -0.09 1.23 -14.26
N ASP A 112 0.61 1.46 -15.37
CA ASP A 112 1.66 0.55 -15.83
C ASP A 112 2.90 0.55 -14.93
N GLN A 113 3.27 1.70 -14.35
CA GLN A 113 4.31 1.79 -13.34
C GLN A 113 3.93 0.98 -12.10
N VAL A 114 2.69 1.09 -11.61
CA VAL A 114 2.20 0.34 -10.44
C VAL A 114 2.26 -1.17 -10.71
N LYS A 115 1.74 -1.62 -11.87
CA LYS A 115 1.78 -3.04 -12.27
C LYS A 115 3.22 -3.56 -12.32
N THR A 116 4.11 -2.82 -12.97
CA THR A 116 5.52 -3.20 -13.14
C THR A 116 6.28 -3.18 -11.81
N GLN A 117 6.02 -2.20 -10.95
CA GLN A 117 6.65 -2.09 -9.64
C GLN A 117 6.21 -3.22 -8.71
N ALA A 118 4.92 -3.54 -8.68
CA ALA A 118 4.39 -4.67 -7.91
C ALA A 118 5.03 -5.99 -8.38
N TRP A 119 5.10 -6.22 -9.68
CA TRP A 119 5.79 -7.38 -10.25
C TRP A 119 7.27 -7.44 -9.85
N LYS A 120 8.01 -6.33 -9.96
CA LYS A 120 9.42 -6.25 -9.53
C LYS A 120 9.61 -6.60 -8.05
N TRP A 121 8.69 -6.19 -7.19
CA TRP A 121 8.75 -6.55 -5.77
C TRP A 121 8.39 -8.02 -5.54
N PHE A 122 7.42 -8.55 -6.29
CA PHE A 122 7.05 -9.95 -6.25
C PHE A 122 8.23 -10.85 -6.65
N ILE A 123 8.81 -10.65 -7.82
CA ILE A 123 9.93 -11.47 -8.31
C ILE A 123 11.16 -11.37 -7.40
N GLY A 124 11.41 -10.20 -6.81
CA GLY A 124 12.59 -9.98 -5.99
C GLY A 124 12.50 -10.51 -4.56
N ARG A 125 11.30 -10.81 -4.04
CA ARG A 125 11.11 -11.19 -2.61
C ARG A 125 10.19 -12.36 -2.34
N MET A 126 9.30 -12.71 -3.27
CA MET A 126 8.18 -13.62 -3.01
C MET A 126 8.11 -14.77 -4.02
N ALA A 127 8.57 -14.55 -5.26
CA ALA A 127 8.47 -15.55 -6.31
C ALA A 127 9.35 -16.78 -6.02
N LYS A 128 8.75 -17.96 -6.11
CA LYS A 128 9.44 -19.26 -6.00
C LYS A 128 9.81 -19.85 -7.36
N SER A 129 9.25 -19.29 -8.43
CA SER A 129 9.37 -19.76 -9.81
C SER A 129 9.36 -18.53 -10.75
N PRO A 130 9.95 -18.60 -11.95
CA PRO A 130 9.86 -17.53 -12.93
C PRO A 130 8.38 -17.15 -13.22
N CYS A 131 8.07 -15.86 -13.15
CA CYS A 131 6.79 -15.29 -13.59
C CYS A 131 7.11 -14.09 -14.47
N LEU A 132 6.73 -14.16 -15.74
CA LEU A 132 6.96 -13.09 -16.71
C LEU A 132 6.00 -11.92 -16.46
N LEU A 133 6.40 -10.71 -16.85
CA LEU A 133 5.58 -9.52 -16.62
C LEU A 133 4.20 -9.61 -17.31
N TYR A 134 4.10 -10.26 -18.47
CA TYR A 134 2.81 -10.43 -19.15
C TYR A 134 1.87 -11.36 -18.38
N GLU A 135 2.39 -12.45 -17.79
CA GLU A 135 1.60 -13.39 -16.96
C GLU A 135 1.07 -12.67 -15.72
N TRP A 136 1.94 -11.87 -15.09
CA TRP A 136 1.56 -11.01 -13.98
C TRP A 136 0.48 -10.00 -14.37
N LYS A 137 0.64 -9.30 -15.51
CA LYS A 137 -0.34 -8.32 -15.98
C LYS A 137 -1.69 -8.99 -16.30
N TRP A 138 -1.68 -10.24 -16.74
CA TRP A 138 -2.89 -11.03 -17.01
C TRP A 138 -3.58 -11.48 -15.71
N ASN A 139 -2.85 -12.13 -14.81
CA ASN A 139 -3.38 -12.58 -13.52
C ASN A 139 -2.29 -12.63 -12.42
N PRO A 140 -2.19 -11.59 -11.57
CA PRO A 140 -1.22 -11.52 -10.49
C PRO A 140 -1.40 -12.62 -9.43
N ILE A 141 -2.65 -13.03 -9.19
CA ILE A 141 -2.99 -13.99 -8.12
C ILE A 141 -2.45 -15.37 -8.50
N ASP A 142 -2.60 -15.78 -9.75
CA ASP A 142 -2.04 -17.04 -10.25
C ASP A 142 -0.52 -17.07 -10.13
N CYS A 143 0.17 -15.97 -10.46
CA CYS A 143 1.62 -15.89 -10.25
C CYS A 143 2.00 -16.06 -8.78
N PHE A 144 1.21 -15.54 -7.83
CA PHE A 144 1.43 -15.74 -6.40
C PHE A 144 1.16 -17.17 -5.93
N GLN A 145 0.33 -17.94 -6.64
CA GLN A 145 -0.02 -19.32 -6.26
C GLN A 145 1.02 -20.34 -6.71
N ARG A 146 1.82 -20.04 -7.74
CA ARG A 146 2.98 -20.84 -8.15
C ARG A 146 4.03 -20.98 -7.04
#